data_AF-A0A1G1J1A1-F1
#
_entry.id   AF-A0A1G1J1A1-F1
#
_cell.length_a   1.000
_cell.length_b   1.000
_cell.length_c   1.000
_cell.angle_alpha   90.00
_cell.angle_beta   90.00
_cell.angle_gamma   90.00
#
_symmetry.space_group_name_H-M   'P 1'
#
loop_
_entity.id
_entity.type
_entity.pdbx_description
1 polymer ?
#
loop_
_entity_poly.entity_id
_entity_poly.type
_entity_poly.pdbx_seq_one_letter_code
_entity_poly.pdbx_strand_id
1 'polypeptide(L)'
;VAKAMKDSIEALQKRDFEVSKGIIKNDLLINKKRFEIEERCLQMIATQQPMAIDLRTIAAILSIITDLERIGDHAEGNAKINLLIGSEPLVKPLIDVPRMSEKGLSMLDRVLKAFINRDAVTARAICEEDDEVDNLYNQIYKELLLLMIENSKIIEGATYLIWAAHNLERIADRVTNIAERVVFMVTGKMEEVNVSKY
;
A
#
# COMPACT_ATOMS: atom_id res chain seq x y z
N VAL A 1 8.76 3.89 -0.85
CA VAL A 1 7.48 3.25 -0.48
C VAL A 1 7.68 1.79 -0.06
N ALA A 2 8.18 0.87 -0.90
CA ALA A 2 8.38 -0.54 -0.52
C ALA A 2 9.23 -0.74 0.75
N LYS A 3 10.36 -0.01 0.86
CA LYS A 3 11.17 -0.02 2.09
C LYS A 3 10.38 0.44 3.32
N ALA A 4 9.62 1.54 3.21
CA ALA A 4 8.82 2.05 4.33
C ALA A 4 7.76 1.04 4.77
N MET A 5 7.08 0.40 3.82
CA MET A 5 6.11 -0.66 4.09
C MET A 5 6.74 -1.83 4.85
N LYS A 6 7.85 -2.38 4.33
CA LYS A 6 8.59 -3.47 4.98
C LYS A 6 9.04 -3.09 6.39
N ASP A 7 9.74 -1.96 6.51
CA ASP A 7 10.31 -1.49 7.77
C ASP A 7 9.20 -1.19 8.80
N SER A 8 8.02 -0.73 8.36
CA SER A 8 6.88 -0.43 9.27
C SER A 8 6.35 -1.66 10.00
N ILE A 9 6.28 -2.80 9.30
CA ILE A 9 5.80 -4.06 9.88
C ILE A 9 6.90 -4.75 10.66
N GLU A 10 8.15 -4.71 10.18
CA GLU A 10 9.28 -5.21 10.98
C GLU A 10 9.43 -4.44 12.29
N ALA A 11 9.27 -3.11 12.27
CA ALA A 11 9.32 -2.28 13.45
C ALA A 11 8.16 -2.60 14.41
N LEU A 12 6.95 -2.81 13.89
CA LEU A 12 5.80 -3.22 14.70
C LEU A 12 6.01 -4.59 15.35
N GLN A 13 6.56 -5.56 14.61
CA GLN A 13 6.82 -6.93 15.11
C GLN A 13 7.93 -6.95 16.16
N LYS A 14 9.03 -6.21 15.92
CA LYS A 14 10.19 -6.14 16.82
C LYS A 14 10.03 -5.10 17.93
N ARG A 15 8.93 -4.33 17.94
CA ARG A 15 8.69 -3.19 18.84
C ARG A 15 9.79 -2.13 18.75
N ASP A 16 10.30 -1.88 17.54
CA ASP A 16 11.37 -0.90 17.29
C ASP A 16 10.80 0.51 17.07
N PHE A 17 10.81 1.32 18.13
CA PHE A 17 10.29 2.68 18.09
C PHE A 17 11.18 3.66 17.34
N GLU A 18 12.49 3.42 17.27
CA GLU A 18 13.42 4.32 16.59
C GLU A 18 13.27 4.20 15.07
N VAL A 19 13.13 2.96 14.57
CA VAL A 19 12.76 2.72 13.17
C VAL A 19 11.41 3.37 12.84
N SER A 20 10.42 3.26 13.74
CA SER A 20 9.09 3.84 13.53
C SER A 20 9.13 5.37 13.41
N LYS A 21 9.85 6.06 14.31
CA LYS A 21 10.08 7.51 14.22
C LYS A 21 10.81 7.89 12.93
N GLY A 22 11.78 7.07 12.52
CA GLY A 22 12.50 7.24 11.26
C GLY A 22 11.59 7.19 10.04
N ILE A 23 10.66 6.23 9.98
CA ILE A 23 9.66 6.11 8.91
C ILE A 23 8.78 7.37 8.85
N ILE A 24 8.22 7.78 10.00
CA ILE A 24 7.38 8.98 10.11
C ILE A 24 8.09 10.23 9.58
N LYS A 25 9.35 10.42 9.97
CA LYS A 25 10.15 11.56 9.48
C LYS A 25 10.44 11.49 7.98
N ASN A 26 10.70 10.29 7.46
CA ASN A 26 11.08 10.08 6.07
C ASN A 26 9.89 10.13 5.10
N ASP A 27 8.66 10.04 5.58
CA ASP A 27 7.46 10.16 4.76
C ASP A 27 7.39 11.50 3.99
N LEU A 28 7.83 12.59 4.61
CA LEU A 28 7.96 13.90 3.95
C LEU A 28 8.82 13.86 2.68
N LEU A 29 9.79 12.95 2.59
CA LEU A 29 10.60 12.78 1.38
C LEU A 29 9.82 12.10 0.25
N ILE A 30 8.87 11.22 0.57
CA ILE A 30 7.96 10.60 -0.40
C ILE A 30 7.03 11.69 -0.96
N ASN A 31 6.46 12.52 -0.10
CA ASN A 31 5.59 13.64 -0.48
C ASN A 31 6.31 14.62 -1.39
N LYS A 32 7.56 14.98 -1.05
CA LYS A 32 8.39 15.85 -1.89
C LYS A 32 8.66 15.22 -3.26
N LYS A 33 8.93 13.91 -3.32
CA LYS A 33 9.17 13.20 -4.58
C LYS A 33 7.92 13.12 -5.46
N ARG A 34 6.73 12.97 -4.87
CA ARG A 34 5.47 13.04 -5.64
C ARG A 34 5.38 14.38 -6.38
N PHE A 35 5.52 15.49 -5.65
CA PHE A 35 5.46 16.82 -6.27
C PHE A 35 6.55 17.05 -7.33
N GLU A 36 7.77 16.59 -7.09
CA GLU A 36 8.87 16.70 -8.07
C GLU A 36 8.54 15.97 -9.38
N ILE A 37 7.96 14.76 -9.30
CA ILE A 37 7.58 13.99 -10.49
C ILE A 37 6.38 14.62 -11.20
N GLU A 38 5.39 15.10 -10.43
CA GLU A 38 4.22 15.82 -10.95
C GLU A 38 4.63 17.06 -11.74
N GLU A 39 5.51 17.89 -11.19
CA GLU A 39 6.03 19.09 -11.86
C GLU A 39 6.73 18.73 -13.19
N ARG A 40 7.56 17.68 -13.19
CA ARG A 40 8.22 17.20 -14.42
C ARG A 40 7.25 16.72 -15.47
N CYS A 41 6.18 16.04 -15.06
CA CYS A 41 5.12 15.60 -15.98
C CYS A 41 4.43 16.80 -16.62
N LEU A 42 4.06 17.81 -15.83
CA LEU A 42 3.44 19.04 -16.33
C LEU A 42 4.36 19.84 -17.26
N GLN A 43 5.65 19.95 -16.90
CA GLN A 43 6.66 20.58 -17.77
C GLN A 43 6.80 19.84 -19.10
N MET A 44 6.79 18.50 -19.09
CA MET A 44 6.87 17.70 -20.30
C MET A 44 5.65 17.90 -21.20
N ILE A 45 4.45 17.96 -20.62
CA ILE A 45 3.22 18.29 -21.36
C ILE A 45 3.33 19.67 -22.00
N ALA A 46 3.72 20.67 -21.22
CA ALA A 46 3.77 22.06 -21.67
C ALA A 46 4.84 22.31 -22.75
N THR A 47 6.00 21.65 -22.64
CA THR A 47 7.16 21.93 -23.51
C THR A 47 7.27 21.00 -24.71
N GLN A 48 6.77 19.77 -24.61
CA GLN A 48 6.96 18.74 -25.65
C GLN A 48 5.68 18.35 -26.39
N GLN A 49 4.51 18.78 -25.91
CA GLN A 49 3.21 18.47 -26.53
C GLN A 49 3.03 16.96 -26.87
N PRO A 50 3.24 16.05 -25.90
CA PRO A 50 3.19 14.61 -26.13
C PRO A 50 1.82 14.17 -26.62
N MET A 51 1.78 13.17 -27.50
CA MET A 51 0.55 12.67 -28.10
C MET A 51 0.35 11.17 -27.85
N ALA A 52 -0.91 10.73 -27.94
CA ALA A 52 -1.31 9.33 -27.91
C ALA A 52 -0.65 8.53 -26.77
N ILE A 53 0.35 7.70 -27.07
CA ILE A 53 1.01 6.81 -26.10
C ILE A 53 1.79 7.61 -25.05
N ASP A 54 2.47 8.68 -25.45
CA ASP A 54 3.27 9.49 -24.52
C ASP A 54 2.39 10.23 -23.53
N LEU A 55 1.29 10.82 -24.04
CA LEU A 55 0.31 11.48 -23.18
C LEU A 55 -0.35 10.51 -22.20
N ARG A 56 -0.72 9.30 -22.65
CA ARG A 56 -1.26 8.25 -21.77
C ARG A 56 -0.24 7.80 -20.73
N THR A 57 1.04 7.69 -21.11
CA THR A 57 2.11 7.32 -20.19
C THR A 57 2.27 8.38 -19.10
N ILE A 58 2.28 9.67 -19.46
CA ILE A 58 2.37 10.76 -18.49
C ILE A 58 1.13 10.81 -17.58
N ALA A 59 -0.07 10.64 -18.14
CA ALA A 59 -1.30 10.58 -17.36
C ALA A 59 -1.31 9.41 -16.37
N ALA A 60 -0.81 8.24 -16.78
CA ALA A 60 -0.66 7.09 -15.88
C ALA A 60 0.34 7.39 -14.77
N ILE A 61 1.49 8.00 -15.08
CA ILE A 61 2.48 8.40 -14.07
C ILE A 61 1.86 9.33 -13.02
N LEU A 62 1.11 10.35 -13.44
CA LEU A 62 0.45 11.30 -12.53
C LEU A 62 -0.51 10.62 -11.55
N SER A 63 -1.21 9.56 -11.98
CA SER A 63 -2.04 8.76 -11.06
C SER A 63 -1.19 7.88 -10.15
N ILE A 64 -0.23 7.15 -10.73
CA ILE A 64 0.60 6.17 -10.01
C ILE A 64 1.41 6.82 -8.90
N ILE A 65 1.96 8.02 -9.11
CA ILE A 65 2.73 8.72 -8.06
C ILE A 65 1.87 9.09 -6.85
N THR A 66 0.57 9.37 -7.04
CA THR A 66 -0.36 9.63 -5.94
C THR A 66 -0.63 8.33 -5.18
N ASP A 67 -0.90 7.22 -5.86
CA ASP A 67 -1.11 5.93 -5.18
C ASP A 67 0.16 5.45 -4.45
N LEU A 68 1.35 5.69 -5.01
CA LEU A 68 2.62 5.41 -4.32
C LEU A 68 2.79 6.26 -3.06
N GLU A 69 2.41 7.54 -3.09
CA GLU A 69 2.43 8.38 -1.89
C GLU A 69 1.45 7.88 -0.83
N ARG A 70 0.23 7.49 -1.21
CA ARG A 70 -0.74 6.86 -0.29
C ARG A 70 -0.23 5.56 0.33
N ILE A 71 0.52 4.74 -0.42
CA ILE A 71 1.20 3.57 0.15
C ILE A 71 2.23 4.00 1.22
N GLY A 72 2.90 5.13 1.00
CA GLY A 72 3.75 5.79 2.00
C GLY A 72 2.97 6.16 3.27
N ASP A 73 1.85 6.87 3.13
CA ASP A 73 0.97 7.27 4.23
C ASP A 73 0.52 6.06 5.08
N HIS A 74 0.14 4.94 4.44
CA HIS A 74 -0.28 3.73 5.16
C HIS A 74 0.88 3.06 5.91
N ALA A 75 2.09 3.06 5.34
CA ALA A 75 3.29 2.60 6.04
C ALA A 75 3.65 3.51 7.24
N GLU A 76 3.47 4.82 7.08
CA GLU A 76 3.60 5.80 8.16
C GLU A 76 2.56 5.53 9.27
N GLY A 77 1.33 5.20 8.89
CA GLY A 77 0.25 4.79 9.80
C GLY A 77 0.62 3.57 10.64
N ASN A 78 1.22 2.55 10.03
CA ASN A 78 1.71 1.36 10.75
C ASN A 78 2.85 1.69 11.73
N ALA A 79 3.75 2.59 11.35
CA ALA A 79 4.79 3.08 12.26
C ALA A 79 4.19 3.86 13.44
N LYS A 80 3.17 4.70 13.21
CA LYS A 80 2.43 5.41 14.27
C LYS A 80 1.73 4.44 15.21
N ILE A 81 1.11 3.38 14.68
CA ILE A 81 0.47 2.34 15.48
C ILE A 81 1.46 1.67 16.44
N ASN A 82 2.68 1.37 16.00
CA ASN A 82 3.70 0.81 16.88
C ASN A 82 3.98 1.72 18.09
N LEU A 83 4.08 3.03 17.86
CA LEU A 83 4.28 4.04 18.90
C LEU A 83 3.05 4.19 19.82
N LEU A 84 1.83 4.11 19.27
CA LEU A 84 0.57 4.21 20.02
C LEU A 84 0.37 3.04 20.99
N ILE A 85 0.71 1.81 20.57
CA ILE A 85 0.71 0.65 21.47
C ILE A 85 1.70 0.85 22.63
N GLY A 86 2.78 1.60 22.40
CA GLY A 86 3.77 1.92 23.44
C GLY A 86 4.48 0.67 23.98
N SER A 87 4.76 0.65 25.29
CA SER A 87 5.45 -0.46 25.96
C SER A 87 4.55 -1.65 26.30
N GLU A 88 3.26 -1.58 25.99
CA GLU A 88 2.35 -2.70 26.20
C GLU A 88 2.74 -3.89 25.31
N PRO A 89 2.60 -5.13 25.81
CA PRO A 89 2.80 -6.32 24.99
C PRO A 89 1.76 -6.36 23.87
N LEU A 90 2.13 -6.96 22.74
CA LEU A 90 1.17 -7.23 21.68
C LEU A 90 0.11 -8.21 22.18
N VAL A 91 -1.13 -7.96 21.77
CA VAL A 91 -2.30 -8.80 22.11
C VAL A 91 -2.11 -10.24 21.64
N LYS A 92 -1.42 -10.43 20.52
CA LYS A 92 -1.02 -11.73 19.98
C LYS A 92 0.30 -11.62 19.21
N PRO A 93 1.03 -12.73 19.03
CA PRO A 93 2.12 -12.79 18.07
C PRO A 93 1.65 -12.39 16.65
N LEU A 94 2.46 -11.61 15.93
CA LEU A 94 2.17 -11.21 14.56
C LEU A 94 2.65 -12.28 13.59
N ILE A 95 1.71 -13.07 13.08
CA ILE A 95 1.94 -14.09 12.05
C ILE A 95 1.31 -13.63 10.73
N ASP A 96 0.01 -13.31 10.78
CA ASP A 96 -0.76 -12.97 9.58
C ASP A 96 -0.45 -11.57 9.03
N VAL A 97 -0.18 -10.60 9.91
CA VAL A 97 0.19 -9.21 9.51
C VAL A 97 1.48 -9.18 8.66
N PRO A 98 2.59 -9.81 9.07
CA PRO A 98 3.78 -9.96 8.21
C PRO A 98 3.48 -10.65 6.88
N ARG A 99 2.71 -11.74 6.89
CA ARG A 99 2.33 -12.46 5.65
C ARG A 99 1.54 -11.57 4.69
N MET A 100 0.61 -10.78 5.22
CA MET A 100 -0.18 -9.81 4.45
C MET A 100 0.72 -8.71 3.85
N SER A 101 1.72 -8.24 4.62
CA SER A 101 2.71 -7.28 4.15
C SER A 101 3.59 -7.83 3.03
N GLU A 102 4.08 -9.07 3.15
CA GLU A 102 4.87 -9.74 2.12
C GLU A 102 4.09 -9.86 0.80
N LYS A 103 2.79 -10.17 0.88
CA LYS A 103 1.93 -10.24 -0.31
C LYS A 103 1.78 -8.88 -0.97
N GLY A 104 1.43 -7.84 -0.20
CA GLY A 104 1.32 -6.49 -0.75
C GLY A 104 2.64 -5.95 -1.33
N LEU A 105 3.78 -6.28 -0.72
CA LEU A 105 5.12 -5.96 -1.27
C LEU A 105 5.38 -6.66 -2.60
N SER A 106 5.01 -7.94 -2.71
CA SER A 106 5.12 -8.72 -3.95
C SER A 106 4.24 -8.13 -5.06
N MET A 107 2.99 -7.80 -4.75
CA MET A 107 2.06 -7.15 -5.68
C MET A 107 2.63 -5.80 -6.16
N LEU A 108 3.15 -4.98 -5.24
CA LEU A 108 3.76 -3.68 -5.56
C LEU A 108 4.98 -3.82 -6.48
N ASP A 109 5.90 -4.74 -6.19
CA ASP A 109 7.07 -4.97 -7.02
C ASP A 109 6.67 -5.42 -8.44
N ARG A 110 5.73 -6.36 -8.53
CA ARG A 110 5.26 -6.88 -9.82
C ARG A 110 4.50 -5.84 -10.62
N VAL A 111 3.68 -4.99 -9.99
CA VAL A 111 2.93 -3.95 -10.73
C VAL A 111 3.87 -2.87 -11.27
N LEU A 112 4.92 -2.52 -10.52
CA LEU A 112 5.93 -1.56 -10.99
C LEU A 112 6.77 -2.14 -12.12
N LYS A 113 7.09 -3.43 -12.08
CA LYS A 113 7.72 -4.13 -13.21
C LYS A 113 6.80 -4.18 -14.43
N ALA A 114 5.51 -4.44 -14.24
CA ALA A 114 4.51 -4.42 -15.30
C ALA A 114 4.38 -3.04 -15.94
N PHE A 115 4.40 -1.97 -15.13
CA PHE A 115 4.44 -0.59 -15.61
C PHE A 115 5.67 -0.33 -16.50
N ILE A 116 6.88 -0.68 -16.02
CA ILE A 116 8.12 -0.46 -16.77
C ILE A 116 8.11 -1.24 -18.09
N ASN A 117 7.64 -2.48 -18.07
CA ASN A 117 7.64 -3.38 -19.23
C ASN A 117 6.41 -3.21 -20.13
N ARG A 118 5.48 -2.30 -19.81
CA ARG A 118 4.20 -2.12 -20.51
C ARG A 118 3.40 -3.42 -20.62
N ASP A 119 3.39 -4.22 -19.56
CA ASP A 119 2.76 -5.53 -19.50
C ASP A 119 1.36 -5.45 -18.86
N ALA A 120 0.34 -5.32 -19.71
CA ALA A 120 -1.05 -5.30 -19.27
C ALA A 120 -1.55 -6.67 -18.76
N VAL A 121 -0.94 -7.79 -19.17
CA VAL A 121 -1.37 -9.12 -18.76
C VAL A 121 -1.00 -9.34 -17.30
N THR A 122 0.25 -9.07 -16.94
CA THR A 122 0.71 -9.14 -15.55
C THR A 122 -0.05 -8.17 -14.66
N ALA A 123 -0.33 -6.95 -15.13
CA ALA A 123 -1.12 -5.97 -14.38
C ALA A 123 -2.52 -6.51 -14.05
N ARG A 124 -3.23 -7.11 -15.01
CA ARG A 124 -4.55 -7.69 -14.74
C ARG A 124 -4.52 -8.84 -13.74
N ALA A 125 -3.52 -9.72 -13.84
CA ALA A 125 -3.38 -10.83 -12.90
C ALA A 125 -3.18 -10.36 -11.45
N ILE A 126 -2.48 -9.23 -11.24
CA ILE A 126 -2.27 -8.67 -9.90
C ILE A 126 -3.59 -8.19 -9.27
N CYS A 127 -4.53 -7.70 -10.06
CA CYS A 127 -5.84 -7.29 -9.54
C CYS A 127 -6.60 -8.47 -8.91
N GLU A 128 -6.46 -9.69 -9.45
CA GLU A 128 -7.10 -10.90 -8.91
C GLU A 128 -6.45 -11.38 -7.60
N GLU A 129 -5.22 -10.95 -7.31
CA GLU A 129 -4.48 -11.34 -6.11
C GLU A 129 -4.88 -10.55 -4.85
N ASP A 130 -5.64 -9.47 -5.01
CA ASP A 130 -6.16 -8.62 -3.93
C ASP A 130 -7.14 -9.38 -3.02
N ASP A 131 -7.95 -10.28 -3.61
CA ASP A 131 -8.88 -11.16 -2.88
C ASP A 131 -8.16 -11.94 -1.76
N GLU A 132 -6.91 -12.33 -1.97
CA GLU A 132 -6.13 -13.04 -0.94
C GLU A 132 -5.71 -12.11 0.21
N VAL A 133 -5.42 -10.84 -0.08
CA VAL A 133 -5.12 -9.83 0.95
C VAL A 133 -6.38 -9.52 1.76
N ASP A 134 -7.52 -9.37 1.10
CA ASP A 134 -8.84 -9.19 1.73
C ASP A 134 -9.20 -10.36 2.65
N ASN A 135 -8.95 -11.59 2.20
CA ASN A 135 -9.17 -12.78 3.00
C ASN A 135 -8.29 -12.80 4.26
N LEU A 136 -7.01 -12.42 4.15
CA LEU A 136 -6.10 -12.31 5.30
C LEU A 136 -6.57 -11.22 6.27
N TYR A 137 -6.98 -10.05 5.76
CA TYR A 137 -7.54 -8.98 6.57
C TYR A 137 -8.77 -9.45 7.35
N ASN A 138 -9.72 -10.10 6.67
CA ASN A 138 -10.94 -10.63 7.28
C ASN A 138 -10.65 -11.69 8.34
N GLN A 139 -9.63 -12.54 8.14
CA GLN A 139 -9.19 -13.51 9.14
C GLN A 139 -8.66 -12.81 10.40
N ILE A 140 -7.74 -11.84 10.23
CA ILE A 140 -7.17 -11.05 11.33
C ILE A 140 -8.27 -10.33 12.11
N TYR A 141 -9.21 -9.70 11.38
CA TYR A 141 -10.32 -8.98 11.97
C TYR A 141 -11.20 -9.89 12.86
N LYS A 142 -11.62 -11.04 12.34
CA LYS A 142 -12.47 -12.00 13.07
C LYS A 142 -11.77 -12.55 14.31
N GLU A 143 -10.49 -12.88 14.19
CA GLU A 143 -9.71 -13.39 15.32
C GLU A 143 -9.57 -12.34 16.43
N LEU A 144 -9.19 -11.10 16.08
CA LEU A 144 -9.07 -10.02 17.06
C LEU A 144 -10.41 -9.71 17.74
N LEU A 145 -11.52 -9.77 17.00
CA LEU A 145 -12.86 -9.58 17.54
C LEU A 145 -13.21 -10.67 18.58
N LEU A 146 -12.88 -11.94 18.32
CA LEU A 146 -13.09 -13.02 19.30
C LEU A 146 -12.26 -12.78 20.57
N LEU A 147 -11.00 -12.39 20.43
CA LEU A 147 -10.14 -12.08 21.58
C LEU A 147 -10.71 -10.90 22.41
N MET A 148 -11.26 -9.87 21.75
CA MET A 148 -11.92 -8.76 22.44
C MET A 148 -13.16 -9.19 23.24
N ILE A 149 -13.93 -10.16 22.72
CA ILE A 149 -15.10 -10.72 23.42
C ILE A 149 -14.64 -11.50 24.67
N GLU A 150 -13.56 -12.27 24.55
CA GLU A 150 -13.01 -13.06 25.67
C GLU A 150 -12.39 -12.19 26.77
N ASN A 151 -11.73 -11.08 26.39
CA ASN A 151 -11.06 -10.19 27.33
C ASN A 151 -11.18 -8.72 26.89
N SER A 152 -12.03 -7.95 27.59
CA SER A 152 -12.23 -6.53 27.28
C SER A 152 -11.00 -5.65 27.53
N LYS A 153 -10.01 -6.10 28.32
CA LYS A 153 -8.80 -5.31 28.61
C LYS A 153 -7.88 -5.14 27.41
N ILE A 154 -7.98 -6.00 26.40
CA ILE A 154 -7.14 -5.95 25.20
C ILE A 154 -7.79 -5.19 24.03
N ILE A 155 -8.99 -4.62 24.22
CA ILE A 155 -9.75 -3.93 23.15
C ILE A 155 -8.90 -2.87 22.46
N GLU A 156 -8.18 -2.04 23.21
CA GLU A 156 -7.37 -0.98 22.64
C GLU A 156 -6.21 -1.55 21.77
N GLY A 157 -5.41 -2.45 22.33
CA GLY A 157 -4.30 -3.09 21.61
C GLY A 157 -4.76 -3.88 20.38
N ALA A 158 -5.90 -4.56 20.47
CA ALA A 158 -6.47 -5.31 19.37
C ALA A 158 -7.02 -4.37 18.28
N THR A 159 -7.58 -3.22 18.65
CA THR A 159 -8.02 -2.18 17.71
C THR A 159 -6.84 -1.63 16.91
N TYR A 160 -5.71 -1.37 17.57
CA TYR A 160 -4.48 -0.96 16.90
C TYR A 160 -3.97 -2.00 15.88
N LEU A 161 -4.08 -3.29 16.18
CA LEU A 161 -3.72 -4.36 15.23
C LEU A 161 -4.71 -4.46 14.06
N ILE A 162 -6.01 -4.24 14.29
CA ILE A 162 -7.01 -4.13 13.20
C ILE A 162 -6.63 -2.98 12.26
N TRP A 163 -6.27 -1.82 12.79
CA TRP A 163 -5.84 -0.68 11.97
C TRP A 163 -4.55 -0.98 11.19
N ALA A 164 -3.61 -1.74 11.78
CA ALA A 164 -2.39 -2.12 11.09
C ALA A 164 -2.69 -3.05 9.89
N ALA A 165 -3.59 -4.02 10.09
CA ALA A 165 -4.06 -4.88 9.01
C ALA A 165 -4.85 -4.09 7.95
N HIS A 166 -5.71 -3.15 8.37
CA HIS A 166 -6.46 -2.29 7.45
C HIS A 166 -5.53 -1.45 6.57
N ASN A 167 -4.47 -0.86 7.12
CA ASN A 167 -3.48 -0.14 6.33
C ASN A 167 -2.81 -1.02 5.26
N LEU A 168 -2.60 -2.31 5.55
CA LEU A 168 -2.06 -3.25 4.56
C LEU A 168 -3.08 -3.58 3.45
N GLU A 169 -4.36 -3.69 3.78
CA GLU A 169 -5.44 -3.86 2.79
C GLU A 169 -5.51 -2.63 1.89
N ARG A 170 -5.50 -1.42 2.47
CA ARG A 170 -5.44 -0.18 1.69
C ARG A 170 -4.22 -0.10 0.77
N ILE A 171 -3.07 -0.63 1.18
CA ILE A 171 -1.89 -0.70 0.31
C ILE A 171 -2.14 -1.62 -0.89
N ALA A 172 -2.78 -2.78 -0.68
CA ALA A 172 -3.09 -3.68 -1.78
C ALA A 172 -4.11 -3.06 -2.76
N ASP A 173 -5.14 -2.38 -2.25
CA ASP A 173 -6.06 -1.55 -3.04
C ASP A 173 -5.33 -0.44 -3.82
N ARG A 174 -4.33 0.25 -3.23
CA ARG A 174 -3.50 1.18 -4.00
C ARG A 174 -2.72 0.50 -5.12
N VAL A 175 -2.28 -0.75 -4.92
CA VAL A 175 -1.58 -1.52 -5.94
C VAL A 175 -2.49 -1.95 -7.08
N THR A 176 -3.75 -2.32 -6.80
CA THR A 176 -4.74 -2.60 -7.85
C THR A 176 -5.05 -1.36 -8.69
N ASN A 177 -5.21 -0.19 -8.05
CA ASN A 177 -5.34 1.10 -8.75
C ASN A 177 -4.16 1.37 -9.70
N ILE A 178 -2.91 1.10 -9.26
CA ILE A 178 -1.73 1.21 -10.13
C ILE A 178 -1.82 0.23 -11.31
N ALA A 179 -2.27 -1.01 -11.08
CA ALA A 179 -2.39 -2.02 -12.12
C ALA A 179 -3.40 -1.61 -13.20
N GLU A 180 -4.55 -1.04 -12.83
CA GLU A 180 -5.52 -0.49 -13.77
C GLU A 180 -4.92 0.63 -14.62
N ARG A 181 -4.09 1.49 -14.04
CA ARG A 181 -3.36 2.53 -14.77
C ARG A 181 -2.35 1.95 -15.75
N VAL A 182 -1.69 0.84 -15.42
CA VAL A 182 -0.83 0.11 -16.37
C VAL A 182 -1.64 -0.43 -17.53
N VAL A 183 -2.80 -1.04 -17.28
CA VAL A 183 -3.70 -1.54 -18.34
C VAL A 183 -4.11 -0.40 -19.25
N PHE A 184 -4.60 0.72 -18.72
CA PHE A 184 -4.96 1.91 -19.50
C PHE A 184 -3.79 2.46 -20.33
N MET A 185 -2.60 2.54 -19.72
CA MET A 185 -1.40 3.03 -20.42
C MET A 185 -1.11 2.21 -21.68
N VAL A 186 -1.30 0.89 -21.62
CA VAL A 186 -1.05 -0.03 -22.73
C VAL A 186 -2.21 -0.02 -23.72
N THR A 187 -3.43 -0.30 -23.25
CA THR A 187 -4.60 -0.58 -24.11
C THR A 187 -5.33 0.68 -24.58
N GLY A 188 -5.26 1.76 -23.79
CA GLY A 188 -5.96 3.02 -24.04
C GLY A 188 -7.41 3.01 -23.55
N LYS A 189 -7.82 1.95 -22.87
CA LYS A 189 -9.15 1.79 -22.30
C LYS A 189 -9.07 1.87 -20.78
N MET A 190 -9.93 2.70 -20.21
CA MET A 190 -10.19 2.67 -18.77
C MET A 190 -11.10 1.45 -18.53
N GLU A 191 -10.53 0.43 -17.90
CA GLU A 191 -11.21 -0.79 -17.53
C GLU A 191 -11.04 -0.92 -16.02
N GLU A 192 -12.14 -1.03 -15.30
CA GLU A 192 -12.11 -1.48 -13.90
C GLU A 192 -11.83 -2.98 -13.96
N VAL A 193 -10.65 -3.38 -13.49
CA VAL A 193 -10.14 -4.75 -13.70
C VAL A 193 -10.64 -5.68 -12.61
N ASN A 194 -11.14 -5.13 -11.49
CA ASN A 194 -11.85 -5.90 -10.48
C ASN A 194 -12.86 -5.03 -9.74
N VAL A 195 -14.11 -5.48 -9.68
CA VAL A 195 -15.07 -4.98 -8.70
C VAL A 195 -14.90 -5.86 -7.47
N SER A 196 -14.26 -5.33 -6.42
CA SER A 196 -14.09 -6.09 -5.18
C SER A 196 -15.45 -6.67 -4.75
N LYS A 197 -15.48 -7.99 -4.54
CA LYS A 197 -16.69 -8.74 -4.19
C LYS A 197 -16.93 -8.60 -2.68
N TYR A 198 -17.29 -7.39 -2.26
CA TYR A 198 -17.82 -7.16 -0.91
C TYR A 198 -19.28 -7.59 -0.82
#